data_AF-A0AA47M6Z4-F1
#
_entry.id   AF-A0AA47M6Z4-F1
#
_cell.length_a   1.000
_cell.length_b   1.000
_cell.length_c   1.000
_cell.angle_alpha   90.00
_cell.angle_beta   90.00
_cell.angle_gamma   90.00
#
_symmetry.space_group_name_H-M   'P 1'
#
loop_
_entity.id
_entity.type
_entity.pdbx_description
1 polymer ?
#
loop_
_entity_poly.entity_id
_entity_poly.type
_entity_poly.pdbx_seq_one_letter_code
_entity_poly.pdbx_strand_id
1 'polypeptide(L)'
;MESLERYRRSCTPRGPEERQVIARAVRTFYVSLTRFKSAQHGSPEEALGCLTSCEMLLKVQYQGRKIYIKLDDVSHSGLLEQAKEKFSIHNQTGLYIVDETGTEVDEEIFCDLVGEKSEIIWTIVDCCHSGNGSLLQSSCTSPSPSSDTHTVSLKRRHTGDSVMSPRMDDHSSQAKELVQSLLQTKPGGEKILREYSETQEITDKVRRKLVNIVVAAMIEKYGSAPPMDARTRYALGIVTMFPCLKDPYSEKGYEHFFDAESNEGYIAWKLKNMQRELSSGSRRSSSSRDPSSNRGPEFERDVTTEHQLEGDQCREAISLLKHSTDEEQIHMKMKQTFQHRQKIVHDPKKSCTVLKVFPRFLDTKGLVLQDFQLLFGEEISTKLLEKWGTLKPKIIKESKNLTKTPVLNSLIRSAEENQDEDDDLPAWDSEMAALLLLVCLLPPPPSGKKRVVKIKVQEAMKHVVRFHKSCRSLQEITGSDEMRHPYILAVGMARNNIHDFYIVVDGQLIPCKAKSSLSAFDELFKAHYVLGISYDQALHNMYTFVQTTIYNVDVGLCHESPRVKELRAKILN
;
A
#
# COMPACT_ATOMS: atom_id res chain seq x y z
N MET A 1 0.77 -45.55 11.87
CA MET A 1 0.54 -46.78 11.08
C MET A 1 -0.94 -47.13 11.04
N GLU A 2 -1.62 -47.27 12.19
CA GLU A 2 -3.07 -47.55 12.24
C GLU A 2 -3.94 -46.52 11.52
N SER A 3 -3.62 -45.22 11.59
CA SER A 3 -4.35 -44.16 10.86
C SER A 3 -4.22 -44.28 9.34
N LEU A 4 -3.10 -44.82 8.86
CA LEU A 4 -2.82 -45.02 7.43
C LEU A 4 -3.45 -46.31 6.91
N GLU A 5 -3.55 -47.35 7.75
CA GLU A 5 -4.32 -48.55 7.44
C GLU A 5 -5.84 -48.29 7.43
N ARG A 6 -6.34 -47.39 8.30
CA ARG A 6 -7.72 -46.89 8.18
C ARG A 6 -7.95 -46.15 6.87
N TYR A 7 -7.04 -45.26 6.48
CA TYR A 7 -7.13 -44.51 5.23
C TYR A 7 -7.08 -45.44 3.99
N ARG A 8 -6.23 -46.47 4.02
CA ARG A 8 -6.16 -47.49 2.95
C ARG A 8 -7.44 -48.30 2.83
N ARG A 9 -8.14 -48.58 3.93
CA ARG A 9 -9.41 -49.34 3.94
C ARG A 9 -10.62 -48.49 3.52
N SER A 10 -10.57 -47.16 3.70
CA SER A 10 -11.69 -46.26 3.35
C SER A 10 -11.70 -45.80 1.89
N CYS A 11 -10.62 -45.99 1.14
CA CYS A 11 -10.51 -45.53 -0.24
C CYS A 11 -10.55 -46.73 -1.21
N THR A 12 -11.68 -46.97 -1.87
CA THR A 12 -11.75 -47.77 -3.10
C THR A 12 -11.37 -46.90 -4.29
N PRO A 13 -10.20 -47.07 -4.92
CA PRO A 13 -9.72 -46.18 -5.98
C PRO A 13 -10.57 -46.33 -7.25
N ARG A 14 -11.00 -45.22 -7.87
CA ARG A 14 -11.88 -45.22 -9.05
C ARG A 14 -11.14 -45.40 -10.39
N GLY A 15 -9.82 -45.60 -10.37
CA GLY A 15 -9.06 -45.86 -11.59
C GLY A 15 -7.58 -46.21 -11.37
N PRO A 16 -6.89 -46.66 -12.42
CA PRO A 16 -5.48 -47.09 -12.35
C PRO A 16 -4.49 -45.95 -12.05
N GLU A 17 -4.80 -44.71 -12.44
CA GLU A 17 -3.95 -43.54 -12.15
C GLU A 17 -3.97 -43.17 -10.66
N GLU A 18 -5.14 -43.20 -10.04
CA GLU A 18 -5.32 -42.91 -8.61
C GLU A 18 -4.57 -43.94 -7.73
N ARG A 19 -4.51 -45.20 -8.19
CA ARG A 19 -3.71 -46.26 -7.56
C ARG A 19 -2.21 -45.98 -7.64
N GLN A 20 -1.71 -45.44 -8.76
CA GLN A 20 -0.30 -45.09 -8.90
C GLN A 20 0.11 -43.91 -8.02
N VAL A 21 -0.75 -42.89 -7.88
CA VAL A 21 -0.49 -41.73 -7.02
C VAL A 21 -0.44 -42.14 -5.55
N ILE A 22 -1.39 -42.95 -5.10
CA ILE A 22 -1.40 -43.47 -3.72
C ILE A 22 -0.19 -44.39 -3.47
N ALA A 23 0.17 -45.25 -4.43
CA ALA A 23 1.34 -46.13 -4.30
C ALA A 23 2.66 -45.34 -4.23
N ARG A 24 2.80 -44.25 -4.99
CA ARG A 24 3.95 -43.34 -4.92
C ARG A 24 4.01 -42.62 -3.57
N ALA A 25 2.90 -42.05 -3.11
CA ALA A 25 2.84 -41.36 -1.82
C ALA A 25 3.21 -42.28 -0.65
N VAL A 26 2.70 -43.53 -0.66
CA VAL A 26 3.04 -44.53 0.36
C VAL A 26 4.51 -44.95 0.28
N ARG A 27 5.09 -45.11 -0.92
CA ARG A 27 6.53 -45.40 -1.07
C ARG A 27 7.40 -44.27 -0.54
N THR A 28 7.11 -43.03 -0.91
CA THR A 28 7.88 -41.86 -0.45
C THR A 28 7.82 -41.75 1.07
N PHE A 29 6.65 -41.98 1.66
CA PHE A 29 6.49 -41.94 3.11
C PHE A 29 7.24 -43.07 3.83
N TYR A 30 7.21 -44.30 3.28
CA TYR A 30 7.96 -45.43 3.84
C TYR A 30 9.47 -45.21 3.76
N VAL A 31 9.97 -44.68 2.64
CA VAL A 31 11.40 -44.35 2.48
C VAL A 31 11.84 -43.29 3.49
N SER A 32 11.03 -42.24 3.70
CA SER A 32 11.31 -41.21 4.71
C SER A 32 11.29 -41.76 6.14
N LEU A 33 10.36 -42.67 6.45
CA LEU A 33 10.26 -43.30 7.77
C LEU A 33 11.43 -44.27 8.05
N THR A 34 11.92 -44.96 7.02
CA THR A 34 13.07 -45.88 7.13
C THR A 34 14.37 -45.10 7.35
N ARG A 35 14.50 -43.93 6.71
CA ARG A 35 15.59 -42.97 6.94
C ARG A 35 15.54 -42.39 8.36
N PHE A 36 14.36 -42.03 8.85
CA PHE A 36 14.18 -41.49 10.20
C PHE A 36 14.51 -42.52 11.31
N LYS A 37 14.17 -43.79 11.10
CA LYS A 37 14.52 -44.86 12.04
C LYS A 37 16.00 -45.22 12.04
N SER A 38 16.68 -45.12 10.89
CA SER A 38 18.13 -45.35 10.82
C SER A 38 18.91 -44.25 11.54
N ALA A 39 18.39 -43.02 11.55
CA ALA A 39 19.00 -41.88 12.26
C ALA A 39 18.88 -41.96 13.80
N GLN A 40 17.97 -42.78 14.35
CA GLN A 40 17.79 -42.90 15.81
C GLN A 40 18.69 -43.96 16.47
N HIS A 41 19.41 -44.78 15.70
CA HIS A 41 20.20 -45.90 16.24
C HIS A 41 21.70 -45.91 15.86
N GLY A 42 22.21 -44.88 15.18
CA GLY A 42 23.64 -44.74 14.82
C GLY A 42 24.38 -43.72 15.69
N SER A 43 25.70 -43.90 15.87
CA SER A 43 26.53 -42.98 16.65
C SER A 43 26.63 -41.58 15.98
N PRO A 44 26.88 -40.50 16.74
CA PRO A 44 26.85 -39.14 16.21
C PRO A 44 27.83 -38.87 15.07
N GLU A 45 28.93 -39.61 14.97
CA GLU A 45 29.94 -39.42 13.91
C GLU A 45 29.53 -40.05 12.57
N GLU A 46 28.71 -41.11 12.55
CA GLU A 46 28.18 -41.68 11.30
C GLU A 46 26.99 -40.87 10.75
N ALA A 47 26.27 -40.15 11.62
CA ALA A 47 25.19 -39.25 11.22
C ALA A 47 25.71 -37.98 10.50
N LEU A 48 26.93 -37.54 10.81
CA LEU A 48 27.59 -36.43 10.11
C LEU A 48 28.12 -36.83 8.72
N GLY A 49 28.52 -38.09 8.52
CA GLY A 49 28.98 -38.58 7.22
C GLY A 49 27.84 -38.87 6.22
N CYS A 50 26.61 -39.10 6.69
CA CYS A 50 25.48 -39.44 5.82
C CYS A 50 24.64 -38.21 5.39
N LEU A 51 24.97 -37.01 5.88
CA LEU A 51 24.26 -35.74 5.58
C LEU A 51 25.05 -34.78 4.67
N THR A 52 26.27 -35.12 4.25
CA THR A 52 27.08 -34.33 3.31
C THR A 52 27.28 -35.07 1.99
N SER A 53 26.27 -35.00 1.13
CA SER A 53 26.41 -35.11 -0.33
C SER A 53 25.04 -34.75 -0.93
N CYS A 54 24.61 -33.51 -0.71
CA CYS A 54 23.41 -33.00 -1.36
C CYS A 54 23.82 -32.55 -2.77
N GLU A 55 23.76 -33.47 -3.73
CA GLU A 55 24.07 -33.20 -5.13
C GLU A 55 23.18 -32.06 -5.64
N MET A 56 23.75 -30.90 -6.00
CA MET A 56 23.00 -29.74 -6.47
C MET A 56 23.11 -29.59 -7.99
N LEU A 57 21.96 -29.38 -8.64
CA LEU A 57 21.87 -29.13 -10.08
C LEU A 57 21.69 -27.63 -10.33
N LEU A 58 22.69 -27.01 -10.96
CA LEU A 58 22.70 -25.57 -11.26
C LEU A 58 22.55 -25.32 -12.77
N LYS A 59 21.74 -24.33 -13.13
CA LYS A 59 21.55 -23.93 -14.52
C LYS A 59 22.59 -22.87 -14.90
N VAL A 60 23.48 -23.20 -15.83
CA VAL A 60 24.61 -22.33 -16.21
C VAL A 60 24.49 -21.94 -17.68
N GLN A 61 24.78 -20.67 -17.97
CA GLN A 61 24.80 -20.09 -19.31
C GLN A 61 26.20 -19.57 -19.66
N TYR A 62 26.69 -19.91 -20.85
CA TYR A 62 27.90 -19.30 -21.42
C TYR A 62 27.70 -19.08 -22.92
N GLN A 63 28.00 -17.87 -23.42
CA GLN A 63 27.85 -17.47 -24.83
C GLN A 63 26.49 -17.84 -25.46
N GLY A 64 25.41 -17.72 -24.68
CA GLY A 64 24.03 -18.02 -25.11
C GLY A 64 23.63 -19.51 -25.05
N ARG A 65 24.54 -20.43 -24.72
CA ARG A 65 24.25 -21.85 -24.51
C ARG A 65 23.98 -22.13 -23.03
N LYS A 66 22.91 -22.87 -22.73
CA LYS A 66 22.48 -23.23 -21.36
C LYS A 66 22.63 -24.73 -21.11
N ILE A 67 23.24 -25.11 -19.99
CA ILE A 67 23.35 -26.51 -19.55
C ILE A 67 23.12 -26.62 -18.03
N TYR A 68 22.80 -27.83 -17.56
CA TYR A 68 22.79 -28.12 -16.13
C TYR A 68 24.15 -28.71 -15.70
N ILE A 69 24.72 -28.15 -14.64
CA ILE A 69 25.96 -28.59 -14.02
C ILE A 69 25.61 -29.20 -12.67
N LYS A 70 26.19 -30.36 -12.36
CA LYS A 70 25.92 -31.13 -11.14
C LYS A 70 27.14 -30.97 -10.24
N LEU A 71 26.98 -30.33 -9.09
CA LEU A 71 28.05 -30.17 -8.11
C LEU A 71 27.78 -31.05 -6.89
N ASP A 72 28.83 -31.77 -6.47
CA ASP A 72 28.81 -32.59 -5.27
C ASP A 72 29.06 -31.72 -4.01
N ASP A 73 29.93 -30.72 -4.14
CA ASP A 73 30.13 -29.64 -3.16
C ASP A 73 29.89 -28.26 -3.80
N VAL A 74 29.02 -27.46 -3.19
CA VAL A 74 28.68 -26.11 -3.67
C VAL A 74 29.85 -25.18 -3.41
N SER A 75 30.67 -24.96 -4.44
CA SER A 75 31.77 -24.00 -4.41
C SER A 75 31.79 -23.18 -5.70
N HIS A 76 32.14 -21.90 -5.57
CA HIS A 76 32.25 -20.98 -6.70
C HIS A 76 33.33 -21.47 -7.70
N SER A 77 34.48 -21.89 -7.19
CA SER A 77 35.56 -22.49 -7.96
C SER A 77 35.17 -23.81 -8.63
N GLY A 78 34.44 -24.69 -7.94
CA GLY A 78 33.95 -25.96 -8.51
C GLY A 78 32.96 -25.78 -9.67
N LEU A 79 32.10 -24.75 -9.61
CA LEU A 79 31.21 -24.40 -10.72
C LEU A 79 31.99 -23.96 -11.95
N LEU A 80 33.01 -23.10 -11.77
CA LEU A 80 33.86 -22.59 -12.84
C LEU A 80 34.67 -23.72 -13.50
N GLU A 81 35.18 -24.67 -12.73
CA GLU A 81 35.94 -25.81 -13.24
C GLU A 81 35.08 -26.75 -14.09
N GLN A 82 33.91 -27.16 -13.58
CA GLN A 82 32.98 -27.97 -14.37
C GLN A 82 32.43 -27.23 -15.59
N ALA A 83 32.23 -25.91 -15.49
CA ALA A 83 31.82 -25.11 -16.63
C ALA A 83 32.91 -25.02 -17.70
N LYS A 84 34.19 -24.86 -17.31
CA LYS A 84 35.31 -24.90 -18.26
C LYS A 84 35.35 -26.22 -19.04
N GLU A 85 35.17 -27.34 -18.35
CA GLU A 85 35.13 -28.66 -19.00
C GLU A 85 33.92 -28.79 -19.94
N LYS A 86 32.69 -28.51 -19.45
CA LYS A 86 31.46 -28.73 -20.21
C LYS A 86 31.22 -27.75 -21.35
N PHE A 87 31.74 -26.52 -21.24
CA PHE A 87 31.71 -25.52 -22.31
C PHE A 87 32.98 -25.50 -23.16
N SER A 88 33.95 -26.37 -22.88
CA SER A 88 35.24 -26.46 -23.60
C SER A 88 35.99 -25.12 -23.64
N ILE A 89 36.04 -24.43 -22.49
CA ILE A 89 36.71 -23.12 -22.35
C ILE A 89 38.20 -23.38 -22.13
N HIS A 90 39.03 -23.14 -23.16
CA HIS A 90 40.46 -23.34 -23.10
C HIS A 90 41.20 -22.10 -22.56
N ASN A 91 41.90 -22.24 -21.42
CA ASN A 91 42.92 -21.31 -20.90
C ASN A 91 42.56 -19.82 -20.84
N GLN A 92 41.35 -19.47 -20.41
CA GLN A 92 40.97 -18.08 -20.15
C GLN A 92 41.20 -17.71 -18.68
N THR A 93 42.03 -16.68 -18.44
CA THR A 93 42.24 -16.06 -17.12
C THR A 93 41.35 -14.83 -17.00
N GLY A 94 40.36 -14.88 -16.10
CA GLY A 94 39.40 -13.78 -15.87
C GLY A 94 37.96 -14.17 -16.20
N LEU A 95 37.50 -15.32 -15.68
CA LEU A 95 36.09 -15.71 -15.75
C LEU A 95 35.43 -15.35 -14.43
N TYR A 96 34.29 -14.66 -14.49
CA TYR A 96 33.45 -14.36 -13.33
C TYR A 96 32.02 -14.79 -13.60
N ILE A 97 31.28 -15.05 -12.52
CA ILE A 97 29.89 -15.50 -12.57
C ILE A 97 28.99 -14.29 -12.31
N VAL A 98 27.96 -14.12 -13.13
CA VAL A 98 26.90 -13.15 -12.89
C VAL A 98 25.55 -13.84 -12.71
N ASP A 99 24.66 -13.20 -11.95
CA ASP A 99 23.28 -13.64 -11.82
C ASP A 99 22.41 -13.23 -13.04
N GLU A 100 21.10 -13.52 -12.98
CA GLU A 100 20.15 -13.18 -14.05
C GLU A 100 19.97 -11.66 -14.28
N THR A 101 20.42 -10.82 -13.32
CA THR A 101 20.37 -9.36 -13.41
C THR A 101 21.65 -8.75 -13.99
N GLY A 102 22.67 -9.58 -14.21
CA GLY A 102 24.00 -9.16 -14.66
C GLY A 102 24.90 -8.66 -13.52
N THR A 103 24.56 -8.99 -12.27
CA THR A 103 25.37 -8.65 -11.09
C THR A 103 26.45 -9.72 -10.89
N GLU A 104 27.71 -9.30 -10.75
CA GLU A 104 28.84 -10.20 -10.44
C GLU A 104 28.70 -10.81 -9.04
N VAL A 105 28.93 -12.11 -8.96
CA VAL A 105 28.73 -12.93 -7.77
C VAL A 105 30.10 -13.33 -7.25
N ASP A 106 30.42 -12.84 -6.06
CA ASP A 106 31.67 -13.16 -5.37
C ASP A 106 31.61 -14.57 -4.74
N GLU A 107 32.77 -15.17 -4.50
CA GLU A 107 32.94 -16.49 -3.92
C GLU A 107 32.34 -16.57 -2.50
N GLU A 108 32.41 -15.50 -1.72
CA GLU A 108 31.89 -15.46 -0.33
C GLU A 108 30.36 -15.55 -0.25
N ILE A 109 29.64 -15.08 -1.26
CA ILE A 109 28.16 -15.01 -1.26
C ILE A 109 27.52 -16.11 -2.11
N PHE A 110 28.31 -16.83 -2.92
CA PHE A 110 27.81 -17.80 -3.88
C PHE A 110 27.01 -18.92 -3.20
N CYS A 111 27.51 -19.44 -2.06
CA CYS A 111 26.82 -20.50 -1.31
C CYS A 111 25.48 -20.03 -0.73
N ASP A 112 25.41 -18.80 -0.24
CA ASP A 112 24.18 -18.22 0.33
C ASP A 112 23.10 -18.05 -0.75
N LEU A 113 23.50 -17.57 -1.94
CA LEU A 113 22.57 -17.35 -3.06
C LEU A 113 22.02 -18.65 -3.64
N VAL A 114 22.84 -19.70 -3.70
CA VAL A 114 22.41 -21.04 -4.14
C VAL A 114 21.42 -21.65 -3.13
N GLY A 115 21.59 -21.40 -1.83
CA GLY A 115 20.70 -21.87 -0.77
C GLY A 115 19.34 -21.17 -0.71
N GLU A 116 19.29 -19.86 -1.02
CA GLU A 116 18.07 -19.05 -0.92
C GLU A 116 17.18 -19.13 -2.18
N LYS A 117 17.77 -19.39 -3.36
CA LYS A 117 17.06 -19.37 -4.65
C LYS A 117 17.52 -20.50 -5.59
N SER A 118 16.72 -21.56 -5.67
CA SER A 118 17.05 -22.76 -6.47
C SER A 118 16.92 -22.62 -7.99
N GLU A 119 16.42 -21.49 -8.51
CA GLU A 119 16.13 -21.29 -9.96
C GLU A 119 17.02 -20.26 -10.68
N ILE A 120 18.09 -19.76 -10.04
CA ILE A 120 19.00 -18.77 -10.65
C ILE A 120 19.70 -19.35 -11.89
N ILE A 121 19.75 -18.56 -12.98
CA ILE A 121 20.59 -18.84 -14.15
C ILE A 121 21.93 -18.14 -13.94
N TRP A 122 22.98 -18.93 -13.70
CA TRP A 122 24.34 -18.43 -13.54
C TRP A 122 24.97 -18.21 -14.90
N THR A 123 25.37 -16.97 -15.22
CA THR A 123 26.00 -16.66 -16.51
C THR A 123 27.49 -16.45 -16.31
N ILE A 124 28.30 -17.13 -17.10
CA ILE A 124 29.77 -16.97 -17.07
C ILE A 124 30.15 -15.88 -18.09
N VAL A 125 31.01 -14.94 -17.67
CA VAL A 125 31.48 -13.82 -18.49
C VAL A 125 33.02 -13.83 -18.52
N ASP A 126 33.59 -13.45 -19.67
CA ASP A 126 35.03 -13.44 -19.95
C ASP A 126 35.56 -11.99 -20.06
N CYS A 127 36.68 -11.70 -19.39
CA CYS A 127 37.30 -10.37 -19.30
C CYS A 127 38.19 -9.95 -20.50
N CYS A 128 38.17 -10.66 -21.63
CA CYS A 128 39.03 -10.35 -22.79
C CYS A 128 38.53 -9.13 -23.63
N HIS A 129 39.00 -7.93 -23.28
CA HIS A 129 39.24 -6.71 -24.09
C HIS A 129 38.39 -6.46 -25.38
N SER A 130 37.55 -5.43 -25.33
CA SER A 130 37.38 -4.52 -26.47
C SER A 130 37.64 -3.08 -25.99
N GLY A 131 38.79 -2.56 -26.38
CA GLY A 131 39.25 -1.20 -26.09
C GLY A 131 38.82 -0.17 -27.14
N ASN A 132 39.17 1.08 -26.80
CA ASN A 132 39.10 2.36 -27.54
C ASN A 132 37.91 3.23 -27.12
N GLY A 133 38.09 4.41 -26.51
CA GLY A 133 39.29 5.17 -26.21
C GLY A 133 38.93 6.62 -25.86
N SER A 134 39.90 7.33 -25.28
CA SER A 134 39.92 8.77 -24.99
C SER A 134 39.39 9.24 -23.63
N LEU A 135 40.29 9.11 -22.66
CA LEU A 135 40.44 10.01 -21.53
C LEU A 135 41.05 11.33 -22.05
N LEU A 136 40.36 12.45 -21.87
CA LEU A 136 41.01 13.76 -21.76
C LEU A 136 40.45 14.46 -20.52
N GLN A 137 41.29 14.50 -19.49
CA GLN A 137 41.24 15.53 -18.46
C GLN A 137 41.72 16.86 -19.08
N SER A 138 40.99 17.94 -18.87
CA SER A 138 41.57 19.29 -18.88
C SER A 138 40.89 20.19 -17.84
N SER A 139 41.63 20.41 -16.74
CA SER A 139 41.97 21.71 -16.13
C SER A 139 41.02 22.92 -16.28
N CYS A 140 40.68 23.49 -15.11
CA CYS A 140 40.52 24.92 -14.72
C CYS A 140 40.28 25.98 -15.82
N THR A 141 39.46 27.01 -15.63
CA THR A 141 39.65 28.10 -14.65
C THR A 141 38.46 29.06 -14.76
N SER A 142 37.97 29.58 -13.63
CA SER A 142 37.09 30.74 -13.56
C SER A 142 37.88 32.05 -13.70
N PRO A 143 37.22 33.13 -14.13
CA PRO A 143 37.52 34.43 -13.53
C PRO A 143 36.24 35.15 -13.09
N SER A 144 36.24 35.57 -11.83
CA SER A 144 35.42 36.67 -11.31
C SER A 144 35.96 38.02 -11.79
N PRO A 145 35.13 39.06 -11.80
CA PRO A 145 35.36 40.18 -10.88
C PRO A 145 34.04 40.64 -10.23
N SER A 146 33.90 40.67 -8.90
CA SER A 146 34.26 41.76 -7.98
C SER A 146 33.71 43.14 -8.36
N SER A 147 32.75 43.65 -7.57
CA SER A 147 32.95 44.87 -6.75
C SER A 147 31.76 45.14 -5.84
N ASP A 148 32.09 45.40 -4.59
CA ASP A 148 31.27 45.85 -3.47
C ASP A 148 30.63 47.22 -3.71
N THR A 149 29.55 47.52 -2.98
CA THR A 149 29.50 48.65 -2.04
C THR A 149 28.26 48.58 -1.16
N HIS A 150 28.43 49.10 0.05
CA HIS A 150 27.56 49.04 1.20
C HIS A 150 26.44 50.10 1.22
N THR A 151 25.44 49.80 2.08
CA THR A 151 24.65 50.72 2.92
C THR A 151 23.65 51.68 2.26
N VAL A 152 22.38 51.63 2.70
CA VAL A 152 21.79 52.52 3.73
C VAL A 152 20.27 52.23 3.81
N SER A 153 19.79 51.93 5.02
CA SER A 153 18.37 51.98 5.37
C SER A 153 17.87 53.43 5.37
N LEU A 154 16.79 53.71 4.65
CA LEU A 154 16.09 55.00 4.72
C LEU A 154 14.57 54.79 4.77
N LYS A 155 14.01 55.07 5.95
CA LYS A 155 12.58 55.40 6.15
C LYS A 155 12.27 56.73 5.44
N ARG A 156 11.26 56.74 4.58
CA ARG A 156 10.44 57.92 4.21
C ARG A 156 9.03 57.41 3.88
N ARG A 157 8.07 57.60 4.79
CA ARG A 157 7.06 58.68 4.85
C ARG A 157 6.14 58.76 3.62
N HIS A 158 4.85 58.61 3.94
CA HIS A 158 3.66 58.73 3.11
C HIS A 158 3.66 59.92 2.14
N THR A 159 3.29 59.62 0.90
CA THR A 159 2.44 60.45 0.04
C THR A 159 1.60 59.49 -0.79
N GLY A 160 0.29 59.71 -0.81
CA GLY A 160 -0.68 58.79 -1.40
C GLY A 160 -0.53 58.67 -2.91
N ASP A 161 -0.69 57.44 -3.39
CA ASP A 161 -1.35 57.19 -4.66
C ASP A 161 -2.10 55.86 -4.56
N SER A 162 -3.38 55.95 -4.92
CA SER A 162 -4.35 54.86 -4.88
C SER A 162 -4.04 53.86 -5.98
N VAL A 163 -3.36 52.76 -5.65
CA VAL A 163 -3.34 51.55 -6.48
C VAL A 163 -4.22 50.51 -5.80
N MET A 164 -5.45 50.36 -6.32
CA MET A 164 -6.34 49.27 -5.94
C MET A 164 -5.64 47.95 -6.20
N SER A 165 -5.47 47.14 -5.15
CA SER A 165 -5.21 45.71 -5.30
C SER A 165 -6.35 45.10 -6.14
N PRO A 166 -6.07 44.23 -7.12
CA PRO A 166 -7.12 43.50 -7.83
C PRO A 166 -7.94 42.71 -6.82
N ARG A 167 -9.27 42.75 -6.96
CA ARG A 167 -10.18 41.89 -6.18
C ARG A 167 -9.85 40.43 -6.49
N MET A 168 -9.95 39.51 -5.51
CA MET A 168 -9.63 38.08 -5.72
C MET A 168 -10.33 37.45 -6.95
N ASP A 169 -11.51 37.97 -7.33
CA ASP A 169 -12.26 37.54 -8.51
C ASP A 169 -11.55 37.82 -9.85
N ASP A 170 -10.72 38.87 -9.90
CA ASP A 170 -9.98 39.26 -11.09
C ASP A 170 -8.85 38.26 -11.39
N HIS A 171 -8.14 37.80 -10.36
CA HIS A 171 -7.10 36.78 -10.51
C HIS A 171 -7.65 35.41 -10.94
N SER A 172 -8.82 35.02 -10.42
CA SER A 172 -9.48 33.77 -10.83
C SER A 172 -9.96 33.82 -12.28
N SER A 173 -10.50 34.97 -12.70
CA SER A 173 -10.96 35.20 -14.08
C SER A 173 -9.79 35.19 -15.07
N GLN A 174 -8.68 35.86 -14.74
CA GLN A 174 -7.46 35.82 -15.54
C GLN A 174 -6.86 34.41 -15.63
N ALA A 175 -6.85 33.66 -14.53
CA ALA A 175 -6.39 32.27 -14.51
C ALA A 175 -7.27 31.35 -15.38
N LYS A 176 -8.59 31.57 -15.34
CA LYS A 176 -9.57 30.87 -16.18
C LYS A 176 -9.32 31.13 -17.66
N GLU A 177 -9.22 32.40 -18.06
CA GLU A 177 -8.96 32.81 -19.45
C GLU A 177 -7.63 32.26 -19.98
N LEU A 178 -6.59 32.21 -19.12
CA LEU A 178 -5.31 31.61 -19.45
C LEU A 178 -5.44 30.13 -19.85
N VAL A 179 -6.20 29.34 -19.09
CA VAL A 179 -6.41 27.91 -19.40
C VAL A 179 -7.37 27.73 -20.58
N GLN A 180 -8.38 28.59 -20.71
CA GLN A 180 -9.32 28.55 -21.82
C GLN A 180 -8.64 28.82 -23.17
N SER A 181 -7.89 29.93 -23.28
CA SER A 181 -7.14 30.29 -24.48
C SER A 181 -6.10 29.23 -24.84
N LEU A 182 -5.46 28.63 -23.82
CA LEU A 182 -4.54 27.53 -24.01
C LEU A 182 -5.22 26.33 -24.69
N LEU A 183 -6.37 25.90 -24.18
CA LEU A 183 -7.09 24.74 -24.70
C LEU A 183 -7.69 24.98 -26.09
N GLN A 184 -7.99 26.23 -26.44
CA GLN A 184 -8.43 26.59 -27.80
C GLN A 184 -7.28 26.58 -28.80
N THR A 185 -6.05 26.90 -28.37
CA THR A 185 -4.90 27.05 -29.26
C THR A 185 -4.13 25.73 -29.45
N LYS A 186 -4.05 24.90 -28.42
CA LYS A 186 -3.19 23.71 -28.41
C LYS A 186 -3.89 22.46 -28.94
N PRO A 187 -3.18 21.61 -29.70
CA PRO A 187 -3.76 20.39 -30.26
C PRO A 187 -4.28 19.47 -29.15
N GLY A 188 -5.50 18.96 -29.34
CA GLY A 188 -6.17 18.09 -28.37
C GLY A 188 -6.95 18.81 -27.27
N GLY A 189 -6.82 20.14 -27.13
CA GLY A 189 -7.59 20.93 -26.16
C GLY A 189 -9.08 21.04 -26.51
N GLU A 190 -9.42 21.16 -27.80
CA GLU A 190 -10.81 21.15 -28.28
C GLU A 190 -11.58 19.90 -27.85
N LYS A 191 -10.92 18.74 -27.83
CA LYS A 191 -11.56 17.48 -27.38
C LYS A 191 -11.93 17.53 -25.91
N ILE A 192 -11.10 18.17 -25.08
CA ILE A 192 -11.35 18.34 -23.65
C ILE A 192 -12.55 19.27 -23.45
N LEU A 193 -12.58 20.40 -24.17
CA LEU A 193 -13.67 21.37 -24.11
C LEU A 193 -15.00 20.75 -24.57
N ARG A 194 -14.98 19.97 -25.65
CA ARG A 194 -16.17 19.28 -26.18
C ARG A 194 -16.71 18.26 -25.19
N GLU A 195 -15.86 17.34 -24.70
CA GLU A 195 -16.27 16.31 -23.74
C GLU A 195 -16.86 16.94 -22.48
N TYR A 196 -16.24 18.02 -21.99
CA TYR A 196 -16.77 18.77 -20.85
C TYR A 196 -18.10 19.47 -21.15
N SER A 197 -18.25 20.08 -22.33
CA SER A 197 -19.52 20.75 -22.70
C SER A 197 -20.70 19.78 -22.78
N GLU A 198 -20.45 18.54 -23.18
CA GLU A 198 -21.46 17.49 -23.33
C GLU A 198 -21.79 16.81 -21.99
N THR A 199 -20.77 16.51 -21.18
CA THR A 199 -20.94 15.67 -19.98
C THR A 199 -20.92 16.45 -18.66
N GLN A 200 -20.42 17.69 -18.67
CA GLN A 200 -20.04 18.47 -17.47
C GLN A 200 -19.08 17.72 -16.53
N GLU A 201 -18.41 16.67 -17.03
CA GLU A 201 -17.51 15.82 -16.27
C GLU A 201 -16.16 15.70 -16.97
N ILE A 202 -15.12 15.42 -16.18
CA ILE A 202 -13.76 15.19 -16.70
C ILE A 202 -13.28 13.81 -16.25
N THR A 203 -13.21 12.87 -17.21
CA THR A 203 -12.68 11.54 -16.96
C THR A 203 -11.18 11.58 -16.64
N ASP A 204 -10.65 10.55 -15.95
CA ASP A 204 -9.22 10.52 -15.60
C ASP A 204 -8.30 10.52 -16.84
N LYS A 205 -8.74 9.90 -17.95
CA LYS A 205 -8.00 9.93 -19.22
C LYS A 205 -7.91 11.36 -19.79
N VAL A 206 -9.00 12.13 -19.70
CA VAL A 206 -9.05 13.53 -20.16
C VAL A 206 -8.27 14.44 -19.23
N ARG A 207 -8.40 14.29 -17.91
CA ARG A 207 -7.59 15.03 -16.92
C ARG A 207 -6.10 14.87 -17.17
N ARG A 208 -5.63 13.65 -17.45
CA ARG A 208 -4.21 13.41 -17.78
C ARG A 208 -3.76 14.17 -19.04
N LYS A 209 -4.62 14.22 -20.07
CA LYS A 209 -4.35 15.01 -21.28
C LYS A 209 -4.34 16.52 -20.99
N LEU A 210 -5.29 17.00 -20.20
CA LEU A 210 -5.36 18.39 -19.73
C LEU A 210 -4.06 18.79 -19.03
N VAL A 211 -3.62 18.00 -18.04
CA VAL A 211 -2.37 18.27 -17.31
C VAL A 211 -1.16 18.24 -18.26
N ASN A 212 -1.11 17.29 -19.21
CA ASN A 212 -0.01 17.25 -20.18
C ASN A 212 0.04 18.50 -21.07
N ILE A 213 -1.11 18.98 -21.57
CA ILE A 213 -1.20 20.19 -22.40
C ILE A 213 -0.77 21.42 -21.60
N VAL A 214 -1.28 21.56 -20.37
CA VAL A 214 -0.94 22.65 -19.45
C VAL A 214 0.55 22.67 -19.15
N VAL A 215 1.13 21.53 -18.78
CA VAL A 215 2.55 21.47 -18.42
C VAL A 215 3.44 21.69 -19.64
N ALA A 216 3.09 21.16 -20.82
CA ALA A 216 3.85 21.41 -22.05
C ALA A 216 3.91 22.90 -22.37
N ALA A 217 2.77 23.60 -22.35
CA ALA A 217 2.73 25.03 -22.59
C ALA A 217 3.42 25.85 -21.49
N MET A 218 3.36 25.38 -20.24
CA MET A 218 4.11 25.99 -19.15
C MET A 218 5.62 25.91 -19.39
N ILE A 219 6.12 24.78 -19.91
CA ILE A 219 7.54 24.62 -20.26
C ILE A 219 7.91 25.48 -21.47
N GLU A 220 7.07 25.54 -22.49
CA GLU A 220 7.31 26.41 -23.65
C GLU A 220 7.44 27.88 -23.24
N LYS A 221 6.64 28.34 -22.26
CA LYS A 221 6.62 29.74 -21.81
C LYS A 221 7.70 30.09 -20.78
N TYR A 222 7.97 29.20 -19.82
CA TYR A 222 8.83 29.49 -18.67
C TYR A 222 10.10 28.61 -18.61
N GLY A 223 10.31 27.73 -19.58
CA GLY A 223 11.41 26.77 -19.58
C GLY A 223 11.18 25.55 -18.70
N SER A 224 12.22 24.73 -18.53
CA SER A 224 12.14 23.43 -17.83
C SER A 224 11.78 23.54 -16.35
N ALA A 225 11.95 24.71 -15.71
CA ALA A 225 11.64 24.95 -14.31
C ALA A 225 10.70 26.17 -14.15
N PRO A 226 9.40 26.03 -14.44
CA PRO A 226 8.45 27.14 -14.30
C PRO A 226 8.38 27.66 -12.87
N PRO A 227 8.20 28.98 -12.66
CA PRO A 227 8.11 29.57 -11.33
C PRO A 227 6.86 29.11 -10.58
N MET A 228 6.88 29.18 -9.25
CA MET A 228 5.78 28.65 -8.42
C MET A 228 4.46 29.39 -8.66
N ASP A 229 4.49 30.71 -8.85
CA ASP A 229 3.30 31.52 -9.14
C ASP A 229 2.60 31.06 -10.43
N ALA A 230 3.37 30.69 -11.47
CA ALA A 230 2.83 30.18 -12.71
C ALA A 230 2.15 28.83 -12.49
N ARG A 231 2.78 27.91 -11.74
CA ARG A 231 2.19 26.60 -11.40
C ARG A 231 0.87 26.77 -10.66
N THR A 232 0.83 27.65 -9.66
CA THR A 232 -0.38 27.99 -8.91
C THR A 232 -1.46 28.60 -9.81
N ARG A 233 -1.10 29.54 -10.69
CA ARG A 233 -2.04 30.20 -11.60
C ARG A 233 -2.69 29.20 -12.58
N TYR A 234 -1.92 28.26 -13.13
CA TYR A 234 -2.49 27.21 -13.98
C TYR A 234 -3.37 26.23 -13.20
N ALA A 235 -2.98 25.85 -11.97
CA ALA A 235 -3.80 24.98 -11.13
C ALA A 235 -5.15 25.64 -10.76
N LEU A 236 -5.12 26.92 -10.38
CA LEU A 236 -6.32 27.72 -10.15
C LEU A 236 -7.17 27.81 -11.43
N GLY A 237 -6.57 28.11 -12.57
CA GLY A 237 -7.27 28.19 -13.85
C GLY A 237 -7.98 26.90 -14.25
N ILE A 238 -7.38 25.73 -13.93
CA ILE A 238 -8.02 24.42 -14.18
C ILE A 238 -9.30 24.28 -13.37
N VAL A 239 -9.27 24.51 -12.05
CA VAL A 239 -10.46 24.30 -11.21
C VAL A 239 -11.52 25.39 -11.41
N THR A 240 -11.13 26.59 -11.85
CA THR A 240 -12.08 27.64 -12.21
C THR A 240 -12.75 27.35 -13.56
N MET A 241 -12.03 26.74 -14.52
CA MET A 241 -12.61 26.28 -15.79
C MET A 241 -13.48 25.04 -15.65
N PHE A 242 -13.07 24.12 -14.78
CA PHE A 242 -13.73 22.83 -14.55
C PHE A 242 -14.06 22.67 -13.06
N PRO A 243 -15.15 23.29 -12.57
CA PRO A 243 -15.53 23.22 -11.16
C PRO A 243 -15.71 21.81 -10.61
N CYS A 244 -16.07 20.82 -11.44
CA CYS A 244 -16.16 19.42 -11.03
C CYS A 244 -14.83 18.81 -10.57
N LEU A 245 -13.71 19.44 -10.91
CA LEU A 245 -12.37 19.07 -10.45
C LEU A 245 -11.96 19.81 -9.17
N LYS A 246 -12.74 20.76 -8.66
CA LYS A 246 -12.40 21.50 -7.44
C LYS A 246 -12.62 20.63 -6.22
N ASP A 247 -11.60 20.46 -5.41
CA ASP A 247 -11.72 19.72 -4.15
C ASP A 247 -12.40 20.60 -3.08
N PRO A 248 -13.59 20.23 -2.57
CA PRO A 248 -14.32 21.08 -1.61
C PRO A 248 -13.67 21.15 -0.23
N TYR A 249 -12.75 20.23 0.11
CA TYR A 249 -12.14 20.15 1.44
C TYR A 249 -10.69 20.64 1.48
N SER A 250 -10.10 20.94 0.32
CA SER A 250 -8.82 21.67 0.30
C SER A 250 -9.06 23.18 0.42
N GLU A 251 -8.12 23.91 1.00
CA GLU A 251 -8.23 25.34 1.29
C GLU A 251 -8.62 26.17 0.05
N LYS A 252 -7.98 25.89 -1.09
CA LYS A 252 -8.15 26.60 -2.36
C LYS A 252 -8.79 25.72 -3.44
N GLY A 253 -8.83 24.41 -3.22
CA GLY A 253 -9.48 23.41 -4.05
C GLY A 253 -8.68 22.92 -5.26
N TYR A 254 -7.48 23.46 -5.52
CA TYR A 254 -6.61 23.09 -6.64
C TYR A 254 -5.33 22.34 -6.24
N GLU A 255 -5.14 22.06 -4.96
CA GLU A 255 -3.91 21.54 -4.35
C GLU A 255 -3.50 20.18 -4.93
N HIS A 256 -4.45 19.40 -5.41
CA HIS A 256 -4.18 18.13 -6.09
C HIS A 256 -3.60 18.31 -7.51
N PHE A 257 -3.80 19.47 -8.15
CA PHE A 257 -3.05 19.87 -9.34
C PHE A 257 -1.69 20.47 -8.98
N PHE A 258 -1.65 21.39 -8.03
CA PHE A 258 -0.41 21.95 -7.49
C PHE A 258 -0.62 22.51 -6.09
N ASP A 259 0.14 21.99 -5.13
CA ASP A 259 0.24 22.54 -3.79
C ASP A 259 1.58 23.28 -3.65
N ALA A 260 1.50 24.57 -3.28
CA ALA A 260 2.67 25.42 -3.15
C ALA A 260 3.49 25.11 -1.89
N GLU A 261 2.86 24.60 -0.83
CA GLU A 261 3.53 24.32 0.45
C GLU A 261 4.36 23.03 0.35
N SER A 262 3.74 21.96 -0.15
CA SER A 262 4.41 20.67 -0.32
C SER A 262 5.18 20.53 -1.65
N ASN A 263 4.91 21.40 -2.62
CA ASN A 263 5.40 21.29 -4.01
C ASN A 263 5.05 19.91 -4.62
N GLU A 264 3.84 19.45 -4.33
CA GLU A 264 3.22 18.22 -4.85
C GLU A 264 2.03 18.53 -5.77
N GLY A 265 1.35 17.49 -6.24
CA GLY A 265 0.25 17.59 -7.21
C GLY A 265 0.62 17.14 -8.62
N TYR A 266 -0.39 17.01 -9.48
CA TYR A 266 -0.22 16.46 -10.84
C TYR A 266 0.72 17.29 -11.73
N ILE A 267 0.66 18.62 -11.63
CA ILE A 267 1.56 19.53 -12.36
C ILE A 267 3.00 19.35 -11.87
N ALA A 268 3.21 19.36 -10.56
CA ALA A 268 4.53 19.17 -9.96
C ALA A 268 5.13 17.79 -10.32
N TRP A 269 4.33 16.72 -10.24
CA TRP A 269 4.77 15.37 -10.61
C TRP A 269 5.16 15.28 -12.08
N LYS A 270 4.36 15.85 -12.98
CA LYS A 270 4.61 15.80 -14.42
C LYS A 270 5.84 16.61 -14.81
N LEU A 271 6.04 17.79 -14.22
CA LEU A 271 7.26 18.60 -14.38
C LEU A 271 8.49 17.80 -13.91
N LYS A 272 8.45 17.22 -12.70
CA LYS A 272 9.55 16.41 -12.15
C LYS A 272 9.90 15.22 -13.07
N ASN A 273 8.92 14.54 -13.64
CA ASN A 273 9.18 13.40 -14.53
C ASN A 273 9.76 13.81 -15.87
N MET A 274 9.28 14.90 -16.49
CA MET A 274 9.87 15.36 -17.76
C MET A 274 11.28 15.93 -17.57
N GLN A 275 11.55 16.59 -16.43
CA GLN A 275 12.92 16.99 -16.07
C GLN A 275 13.87 15.78 -15.92
N ARG A 276 13.37 14.65 -15.41
CA ARG A 276 14.15 13.40 -15.30
C ARG A 276 14.45 12.78 -16.66
N GLU A 277 13.54 12.88 -17.63
CA GLU A 277 13.77 12.40 -19.00
C GLU A 277 14.79 13.26 -19.75
N LEU A 278 14.89 14.55 -19.41
CA LEU A 278 15.83 15.51 -20.02
C LEU A 278 17.22 15.56 -19.34
N SER A 279 17.36 15.05 -18.12
CA SER A 279 18.60 15.11 -17.34
C SER A 279 19.11 13.70 -17.03
N SER A 280 20.09 13.21 -17.81
CA SER A 280 20.88 12.03 -17.45
C SER A 280 21.80 12.37 -16.27
N GLY A 281 21.27 12.19 -15.06
CA GLY A 281 22.05 12.23 -13.81
C GLY A 281 22.21 13.61 -13.21
N SER A 282 21.38 13.92 -12.20
CA SER A 282 21.83 14.59 -10.97
C SER A 282 20.69 14.63 -9.96
N ARG A 283 20.97 14.21 -8.72
CA ARG A 283 20.00 14.12 -7.62
C ARG A 283 20.02 15.41 -6.81
N ARG A 284 18.83 15.98 -6.55
CA ARG A 284 18.56 16.71 -5.30
C ARG A 284 17.33 16.07 -4.67
N SER A 285 17.52 15.30 -3.61
CA SER A 285 16.40 14.88 -2.75
C SER A 285 16.16 15.99 -1.75
N SER A 286 15.09 16.75 -1.95
CA SER A 286 14.54 17.61 -0.90
C SER A 286 13.13 17.12 -0.60
N SER A 287 13.02 16.29 0.43
CA SER A 287 11.81 16.22 1.25
C SER A 287 12.25 16.03 2.69
N SER A 288 12.64 17.13 3.34
CA SER A 288 12.49 17.20 4.79
C SER A 288 10.98 17.26 5.03
N ARG A 289 10.39 16.12 5.37
CA ARG A 289 9.00 16.09 5.81
C ARG A 289 8.96 16.69 7.20
N ASP A 290 8.10 17.67 7.40
CA ASP A 290 7.83 18.20 8.73
C ASP A 290 7.14 17.09 9.56
N PRO A 291 7.69 16.68 10.72
CA PRO A 291 7.08 15.69 11.60
C PRO A 291 5.65 16.05 12.05
N SER A 292 5.26 17.34 11.95
CA SER A 292 3.93 17.84 12.33
C SER A 292 2.78 17.37 11.40
N SER A 293 3.08 16.89 10.20
CA SER A 293 2.06 16.50 9.20
C SER A 293 1.54 15.06 9.35
N ASN A 294 1.98 14.33 10.37
CA ASN A 294 1.72 12.90 10.53
C ASN A 294 0.45 12.63 11.36
N ARG A 295 -0.65 13.34 11.09
CA ARG A 295 -1.94 13.11 11.75
C ARG A 295 -2.60 11.83 11.22
N GLY A 296 -3.16 11.03 12.13
CA GLY A 296 -3.75 9.72 11.81
C GLY A 296 -3.99 8.88 13.07
N PRO A 297 -4.15 7.56 12.93
CA PRO A 297 -4.45 6.67 14.06
C PRO A 297 -3.45 6.71 15.21
N GLU A 298 -2.15 6.86 14.89
CA GLU A 298 -1.05 6.90 15.86
C GLU A 298 -0.86 8.26 16.54
N PHE A 299 -1.62 9.28 16.12
CA PHE A 299 -1.51 10.62 16.69
C PHE A 299 -2.18 10.68 18.08
N GLU A 300 -1.44 11.05 19.12
CA GLU A 300 -1.98 11.23 20.47
C GLU A 300 -2.93 12.42 20.52
N ARG A 301 -4.17 12.19 20.95
CA ARG A 301 -5.23 13.20 21.00
C ARG A 301 -5.55 13.58 22.43
N ASP A 302 -5.87 14.86 22.63
CA ASP A 302 -6.44 15.32 23.89
C ASP A 302 -7.81 14.68 24.09
N VAL A 303 -7.97 13.97 25.20
CA VAL A 303 -9.20 13.25 25.55
C VAL A 303 -9.80 13.79 26.82
N THR A 304 -11.14 13.80 26.88
CA THR A 304 -11.89 14.25 28.07
C THR A 304 -11.49 13.44 29.30
N THR A 305 -11.17 14.14 30.40
CA THR A 305 -10.77 13.56 31.70
C THR A 305 -11.95 13.26 32.62
N GLU A 306 -13.17 13.59 32.20
CA GLU A 306 -14.36 13.40 33.02
C GLU A 306 -14.59 11.91 33.32
N HIS A 307 -14.79 11.60 34.61
CA HIS A 307 -15.08 10.27 35.12
C HIS A 307 -13.98 9.21 34.88
N GLN A 308 -12.75 9.64 34.58
CA GLN A 308 -11.60 8.75 34.39
C GLN A 308 -10.96 8.38 35.73
N LEU A 309 -10.68 7.10 35.94
CA LEU A 309 -10.04 6.60 37.15
C LEU A 309 -8.52 6.74 37.05
N GLU A 310 -7.90 7.11 38.17
CA GLU A 310 -6.45 7.26 38.30
C GLU A 310 -5.87 6.40 39.42
N GLY A 311 -4.54 6.27 39.44
CA GLY A 311 -3.81 5.60 40.51
C GLY A 311 -4.31 4.19 40.81
N ASP A 312 -4.63 3.94 42.08
CA ASP A 312 -5.02 2.63 42.57
C ASP A 312 -6.43 2.23 42.13
N GLN A 313 -7.36 3.17 42.04
CA GLN A 313 -8.72 2.91 41.54
C GLN A 313 -8.70 2.43 40.08
N CYS A 314 -7.80 2.98 39.26
CA CYS A 314 -7.59 2.54 37.89
C CYS A 314 -7.04 1.11 37.85
N ARG A 315 -6.04 0.81 38.70
CA ARG A 315 -5.44 -0.54 38.79
C ARG A 315 -6.44 -1.58 39.26
N GLU A 316 -7.27 -1.25 40.25
CA GLU A 316 -8.36 -2.10 40.74
C GLU A 316 -9.39 -2.36 39.64
N ALA A 317 -9.82 -1.33 38.90
CA ALA A 317 -10.75 -1.48 37.79
C ALA A 317 -10.20 -2.39 36.67
N ILE A 318 -8.92 -2.25 36.32
CA ILE A 318 -8.25 -3.12 35.34
C ILE A 318 -8.15 -4.56 35.87
N SER A 319 -7.85 -4.75 37.16
CA SER A 319 -7.83 -6.07 37.78
C SER A 319 -9.22 -6.72 37.77
N LEU A 320 -10.27 -5.95 38.06
CA LEU A 320 -11.66 -6.42 38.00
C LEU A 320 -12.03 -6.86 36.58
N LEU A 321 -11.64 -6.09 35.56
CA LEU A 321 -11.90 -6.41 34.15
C LEU A 321 -11.33 -7.78 33.75
N LYS A 322 -10.23 -8.26 34.34
CA LYS A 322 -9.67 -9.59 34.04
C LYS A 322 -10.61 -10.76 34.40
N HIS A 323 -11.54 -10.54 35.32
CA HIS A 323 -12.40 -11.61 35.85
C HIS A 323 -13.89 -11.33 35.74
N SER A 324 -14.30 -10.09 35.43
CA SER A 324 -15.70 -9.72 35.24
C SER A 324 -16.34 -10.44 34.05
N THR A 325 -17.55 -10.97 34.23
CA THR A 325 -18.37 -11.54 33.15
C THR A 325 -19.62 -10.70 32.85
N ASP A 326 -19.88 -9.67 33.66
CA ASP A 326 -21.03 -8.78 33.50
C ASP A 326 -20.73 -7.71 32.45
N GLU A 327 -21.49 -7.73 31.35
CA GLU A 327 -21.30 -6.87 30.17
C GLU A 327 -21.46 -5.38 30.52
N GLU A 328 -22.43 -5.02 31.37
CA GLU A 328 -22.65 -3.62 31.77
C GLU A 328 -21.47 -3.08 32.58
N GLN A 329 -20.98 -3.88 33.55
CA GLN A 329 -19.80 -3.53 34.33
C GLN A 329 -18.54 -3.48 33.46
N ILE A 330 -18.38 -4.39 32.50
CA ILE A 330 -17.26 -4.36 31.56
C ILE A 330 -17.29 -3.04 30.79
N HIS A 331 -18.43 -2.67 30.18
CA HIS A 331 -18.55 -1.41 29.45
C HIS A 331 -18.25 -0.20 30.35
N MET A 332 -18.85 -0.14 31.54
CA MET A 332 -18.63 0.94 32.50
C MET A 332 -17.15 1.09 32.89
N LYS A 333 -16.50 -0.02 33.28
CA LYS A 333 -15.09 -0.02 33.68
C LYS A 333 -14.15 0.23 32.50
N MET A 334 -14.51 -0.23 31.31
CA MET A 334 -13.79 0.12 30.09
C MET A 334 -13.84 1.63 29.84
N LYS A 335 -15.00 2.29 29.97
CA LYS A 335 -15.10 3.77 29.85
C LYS A 335 -14.25 4.50 30.90
N GLN A 336 -14.32 4.05 32.15
CA GLN A 336 -13.59 4.64 33.28
C GLN A 336 -12.07 4.50 33.19
N THR A 337 -11.56 3.54 32.40
CA THR A 337 -10.12 3.26 32.23
C THR A 337 -9.57 3.69 30.87
N PHE A 338 -10.37 4.42 30.09
CA PHE A 338 -10.06 4.82 28.73
C PHE A 338 -8.77 5.63 28.61
N GLN A 339 -8.53 6.59 29.50
CA GLN A 339 -7.29 7.36 29.50
C GLN A 339 -6.04 6.52 29.76
N HIS A 340 -6.15 5.54 30.65
CA HIS A 340 -5.05 4.62 30.91
C HIS A 340 -4.73 3.79 29.66
N ARG A 341 -5.77 3.35 28.93
CA ARG A 341 -5.59 2.69 27.63
C ARG A 341 -4.90 3.59 26.61
N GLN A 342 -5.34 4.84 26.44
CA GLN A 342 -4.71 5.78 25.50
C GLN A 342 -3.22 5.96 25.80
N LYS A 343 -2.84 6.10 27.08
CA LYS A 343 -1.43 6.17 27.49
C LYS A 343 -0.62 4.91 27.14
N ILE A 344 -1.24 3.73 27.14
CA ILE A 344 -0.58 2.47 26.74
C ILE A 344 -0.45 2.39 25.22
N VAL A 345 -1.51 2.74 24.49
CA VAL A 345 -1.57 2.69 23.04
C VAL A 345 -0.52 3.59 22.40
N HIS A 346 -0.32 4.80 22.95
CA HIS A 346 0.65 5.76 22.44
C HIS A 346 2.07 5.60 23.04
N ASP A 347 2.28 4.62 23.93
CA ASP A 347 3.61 4.28 24.44
C ASP A 347 4.27 3.26 23.48
N PRO A 348 5.35 3.65 22.75
CA PRO A 348 6.00 2.77 21.75
C PRO A 348 6.49 1.44 22.32
N LYS A 349 6.71 1.34 23.64
CA LYS A 349 7.18 0.12 24.30
C LYS A 349 6.03 -0.76 24.80
N LYS A 350 4.82 -0.20 24.98
CA LYS A 350 3.68 -0.89 25.59
C LYS A 350 2.49 -1.07 24.66
N SER A 351 2.45 -0.41 23.51
CA SER A 351 1.33 -0.49 22.55
C SER A 351 0.93 -1.93 22.21
N CYS A 352 1.90 -2.82 21.96
CA CYS A 352 1.67 -4.25 21.69
C CYS A 352 1.08 -5.05 22.87
N THR A 353 0.99 -4.47 24.06
CA THR A 353 0.45 -5.10 25.26
C THR A 353 -1.00 -4.71 25.53
N VAL A 354 -1.59 -3.78 24.77
CA VAL A 354 -2.93 -3.25 25.04
C VAL A 354 -4.00 -4.35 25.16
N LEU A 355 -4.00 -5.34 24.24
CA LEU A 355 -4.95 -6.46 24.26
C LEU A 355 -4.65 -7.46 25.41
N LYS A 356 -3.42 -7.50 25.93
CA LYS A 356 -3.06 -8.30 27.11
C LYS A 356 -3.51 -7.62 28.41
N VAL A 357 -3.41 -6.30 28.49
CA VAL A 357 -3.86 -5.52 29.65
C VAL A 357 -5.38 -5.44 29.69
N PHE A 358 -6.02 -5.30 28.52
CA PHE A 358 -7.47 -5.21 28.35
C PHE A 358 -8.00 -6.38 27.51
N PRO A 359 -8.04 -7.60 28.07
CA PRO A 359 -8.45 -8.80 27.34
C PRO A 359 -9.92 -8.76 26.91
N ARG A 360 -10.74 -7.86 27.47
CA ARG A 360 -12.16 -7.74 27.13
C ARG A 360 -12.43 -7.30 25.70
N PHE A 361 -11.45 -6.70 25.02
CA PHE A 361 -11.56 -6.49 23.57
C PHE A 361 -11.69 -7.79 22.78
N LEU A 362 -11.27 -8.94 23.33
CA LEU A 362 -11.25 -10.23 22.63
C LEU A 362 -12.54 -11.04 22.79
N ASP A 363 -13.41 -10.66 23.72
CA ASP A 363 -14.63 -11.42 24.04
C ASP A 363 -15.90 -10.58 24.19
N THR A 364 -15.78 -9.25 24.31
CA THR A 364 -16.92 -8.34 24.52
C THR A 364 -17.13 -7.47 23.28
N LYS A 365 -18.32 -7.57 22.67
CA LYS A 365 -18.67 -6.84 21.44
C LYS A 365 -18.85 -5.33 21.71
N GLY A 366 -18.46 -4.50 20.74
CA GLY A 366 -18.78 -3.06 20.77
C GLY A 366 -17.86 -2.17 21.61
N LEU A 367 -16.80 -2.72 22.23
CA LEU A 367 -15.82 -1.91 22.96
C LEU A 367 -15.01 -0.98 22.04
N VAL A 368 -14.72 -1.40 20.81
CA VAL A 368 -14.08 -0.54 19.80
C VAL A 368 -14.97 0.65 19.45
N LEU A 369 -16.28 0.43 19.26
CA LEU A 369 -17.23 1.51 18.98
C LEU A 369 -17.29 2.51 20.13
N GLN A 370 -17.32 2.02 21.37
CA GLN A 370 -17.35 2.84 22.57
C GLN A 370 -16.11 3.73 22.68
N ASP A 371 -14.92 3.16 22.56
CA ASP A 371 -13.67 3.91 22.72
C ASP A 371 -13.48 4.92 21.59
N PHE A 372 -13.93 4.60 20.37
CA PHE A 372 -13.93 5.56 19.28
C PHE A 372 -14.88 6.73 19.54
N GLN A 373 -16.06 6.47 20.11
CA GLN A 373 -17.00 7.52 20.52
C GLN A 373 -16.42 8.40 21.64
N LEU A 374 -15.59 7.85 22.53
CA LEU A 374 -14.86 8.64 23.52
C LEU A 374 -13.76 9.50 22.90
N LEU A 375 -13.13 9.05 21.82
CA LEU A 375 -12.10 9.81 21.08
C LEU A 375 -12.68 10.98 20.28
N PHE A 376 -13.80 10.76 19.59
CA PHE A 376 -14.29 11.67 18.55
C PHE A 376 -15.71 12.20 18.77
N GLY A 377 -16.41 11.72 19.79
CA GLY A 377 -17.81 12.03 20.02
C GLY A 377 -18.76 11.24 19.11
N GLU A 378 -20.06 11.38 19.39
CA GLU A 378 -21.12 10.66 18.68
C GLU A 378 -21.24 11.11 17.22
N GLU A 379 -21.18 12.43 16.97
CA GLU A 379 -21.33 13.01 15.62
C GLU A 379 -20.32 12.44 14.62
N ILE A 380 -19.04 12.32 15.00
CA ILE A 380 -18.03 11.75 14.10
C ILE A 380 -18.22 10.23 13.98
N SER A 381 -18.63 9.56 15.06
CA SER A 381 -18.77 8.10 15.12
C SER A 381 -19.83 7.54 14.17
N THR A 382 -20.85 8.32 13.81
CA THR A 382 -21.95 7.88 12.94
C THR A 382 -21.77 8.23 11.46
N LYS A 383 -20.79 9.10 11.12
CA LYS A 383 -20.63 9.68 9.78
C LYS A 383 -20.56 8.68 8.62
N LEU A 384 -19.87 7.56 8.80
CA LEU A 384 -19.79 6.54 7.73
C LEU A 384 -21.18 6.01 7.40
N LEU A 385 -21.94 5.58 8.41
CA LEU A 385 -23.26 5.01 8.23
C LEU A 385 -24.26 6.04 7.67
N GLU A 386 -24.17 7.29 8.11
CA GLU A 386 -25.02 8.39 7.63
C GLU A 386 -24.77 8.76 6.17
N LYS A 387 -23.49 8.90 5.78
CA LYS A 387 -23.13 9.35 4.43
C LYS A 387 -23.21 8.24 3.39
N TRP A 388 -23.12 6.97 3.80
CA TRP A 388 -22.90 5.85 2.89
C TRP A 388 -23.96 5.71 1.79
N GLY A 389 -25.24 5.93 2.12
CA GLY A 389 -26.34 5.84 1.14
C GLY A 389 -26.16 6.79 -0.05
N THR A 390 -25.55 7.96 0.17
CA THR A 390 -25.24 8.93 -0.90
C THR A 390 -23.90 8.65 -1.60
N LEU A 391 -22.94 8.08 -0.89
CA LEU A 391 -21.59 7.81 -1.40
C LEU A 391 -21.53 6.56 -2.27
N LYS A 392 -22.18 5.47 -1.86
CA LYS A 392 -22.21 4.19 -2.58
C LYS A 392 -22.53 4.33 -4.08
N PRO A 393 -23.62 4.98 -4.53
CA PRO A 393 -23.91 5.12 -5.96
C PRO A 393 -22.84 5.92 -6.70
N LYS A 394 -22.23 6.93 -6.06
CA LYS A 394 -21.15 7.73 -6.66
C LYS A 394 -19.86 6.92 -6.80
N ILE A 395 -19.52 6.09 -5.82
CA ILE A 395 -18.39 5.14 -5.88
C ILE A 395 -18.58 4.15 -7.04
N ILE A 396 -19.78 3.60 -7.19
CA ILE A 396 -20.12 2.67 -8.29
C ILE A 396 -19.97 3.38 -9.64
N LYS A 397 -20.54 4.60 -9.77
CA LYS A 397 -20.44 5.42 -10.99
C LYS A 397 -18.98 5.67 -11.38
N GLU A 398 -18.16 6.15 -10.44
CA GLU A 398 -16.74 6.40 -10.70
C GLU A 398 -15.96 5.13 -11.05
N SER A 399 -16.32 4.00 -10.43
CA SER A 399 -15.69 2.71 -10.72
C SER A 399 -15.96 2.23 -12.15
N LYS A 400 -17.08 2.62 -12.76
CA LYS A 400 -17.38 2.28 -14.15
C LYS A 400 -16.42 2.92 -15.15
N ASN A 401 -15.77 4.03 -14.77
CA ASN A 401 -14.79 4.75 -15.60
C ASN A 401 -13.39 4.10 -15.60
N LEU A 402 -13.15 3.13 -14.71
CA LEU A 402 -11.89 2.39 -14.66
C LEU A 402 -11.76 1.39 -15.80
N THR A 403 -10.53 0.97 -16.08
CA THR A 403 -10.25 -0.11 -17.04
C THR A 403 -10.94 -1.39 -16.59
N LYS A 404 -11.81 -1.93 -17.46
CA LYS A 404 -12.62 -3.12 -17.16
C LYS A 404 -11.71 -4.33 -16.95
N THR A 405 -11.89 -4.98 -15.80
CA THR A 405 -11.27 -6.27 -15.47
C THR A 405 -12.37 -7.20 -14.95
N PRO A 406 -12.19 -8.54 -15.02
CA PRO A 406 -13.20 -9.48 -14.54
C PRO A 406 -13.59 -9.23 -13.08
N VAL A 407 -12.60 -8.97 -12.21
CA VAL A 407 -12.84 -8.66 -10.80
C VAL A 407 -13.57 -7.34 -10.61
N LEU A 408 -13.19 -6.29 -11.34
CA LEU A 408 -13.89 -5.00 -11.26
C LEU A 408 -15.35 -5.14 -11.70
N ASN A 409 -15.62 -5.86 -12.79
CA ASN A 409 -16.98 -6.04 -13.30
C ASN A 409 -17.84 -6.84 -12.32
N SER A 410 -17.28 -7.90 -11.72
CA SER A 410 -17.94 -8.68 -10.68
C SER A 410 -18.29 -7.79 -9.47
N LEU A 411 -17.35 -6.98 -8.99
CA LEU A 411 -17.61 -6.06 -7.87
C LEU A 411 -18.66 -4.99 -8.19
N ILE A 412 -18.63 -4.40 -9.39
CA ILE A 412 -19.64 -3.42 -9.83
C ILE A 412 -21.02 -4.09 -9.84
N ARG A 413 -21.13 -5.29 -10.43
CA ARG A 413 -22.40 -6.03 -10.49
C ARG A 413 -22.94 -6.34 -9.10
N SER A 414 -22.10 -6.84 -8.20
CA SER A 414 -22.49 -7.13 -6.81
C SER A 414 -22.92 -5.89 -6.05
N ALA A 415 -22.21 -4.76 -6.24
CA ALA A 415 -22.53 -3.49 -5.60
C ALA A 415 -23.83 -2.85 -6.12
N GLU A 416 -24.26 -3.19 -7.34
CA GLU A 416 -25.52 -2.76 -7.93
C GLU A 416 -26.69 -3.71 -7.66
N GLU A 417 -26.43 -4.85 -7.00
CA GLU A 417 -27.43 -5.91 -6.77
C GLU A 417 -28.04 -6.49 -8.06
N ASN A 418 -27.34 -6.34 -9.19
CA ASN A 418 -27.73 -6.90 -10.49
C ASN A 418 -27.30 -8.37 -10.58
N GLN A 419 -27.93 -9.27 -9.81
CA GLN A 419 -27.63 -10.70 -9.87
C GLN A 419 -28.43 -11.37 -11.00
N ASP A 420 -27.74 -11.84 -12.04
CA ASP A 420 -28.27 -12.90 -12.91
C ASP A 420 -28.16 -14.23 -12.14
N GLU A 421 -29.20 -15.07 -12.18
CA GLU A 421 -29.32 -16.30 -11.38
C GLU A 421 -28.26 -17.39 -11.70
N ASP A 422 -27.39 -17.18 -12.69
CA ASP A 422 -26.53 -18.19 -13.34
C ASP A 422 -25.01 -18.13 -12.99
N ASP A 423 -24.56 -17.23 -12.10
CA ASP A 423 -23.12 -17.10 -11.79
C ASP A 423 -22.72 -17.89 -10.52
N ASP A 424 -22.19 -19.10 -10.69
CA ASP A 424 -21.75 -20.05 -9.63
C ASP A 424 -20.60 -19.54 -8.72
N LEU A 425 -20.12 -18.30 -8.91
CA LEU A 425 -19.03 -17.72 -8.12
C LEU A 425 -19.58 -16.98 -6.88
N PRO A 426 -19.14 -17.31 -5.65
CA PRO A 426 -19.61 -16.64 -4.45
C PRO A 426 -19.10 -15.20 -4.44
N ALA A 427 -20.00 -14.27 -4.78
CA ALA A 427 -19.76 -12.85 -4.75
C ALA A 427 -19.92 -12.28 -3.32
N TRP A 428 -19.29 -11.15 -3.06
CA TRP A 428 -19.51 -10.38 -1.83
C TRP A 428 -20.89 -9.72 -1.85
N ASP A 429 -21.44 -9.40 -0.68
CA ASP A 429 -22.63 -8.57 -0.61
C ASP A 429 -22.40 -7.17 -1.20
N SER A 430 -23.50 -6.48 -1.45
CA SER A 430 -23.56 -5.17 -2.09
C SER A 430 -22.69 -4.10 -1.39
N GLU A 431 -22.66 -4.12 -0.05
CA GLU A 431 -21.91 -3.14 0.73
C GLU A 431 -20.41 -3.45 0.73
N MET A 432 -20.05 -4.71 0.95
CA MET A 432 -18.65 -5.13 0.89
C MET A 432 -18.07 -4.92 -0.52
N ALA A 433 -18.85 -5.22 -1.56
CA ALA A 433 -18.43 -4.99 -2.94
C ALA A 433 -18.14 -3.50 -3.20
N ALA A 434 -19.03 -2.60 -2.77
CA ALA A 434 -18.84 -1.15 -2.89
C ALA A 434 -17.63 -0.64 -2.08
N LEU A 435 -17.37 -1.20 -0.89
CA LEU A 435 -16.16 -0.90 -0.12
C LEU A 435 -14.89 -1.34 -0.86
N LEU A 436 -14.88 -2.53 -1.46
CA LEU A 436 -13.75 -3.04 -2.24
C LEU A 436 -13.53 -2.25 -3.54
N LEU A 437 -14.55 -1.61 -4.10
CA LEU A 437 -14.40 -0.67 -5.22
C LEU A 437 -13.54 0.55 -4.84
N LEU A 438 -13.51 0.98 -3.57
CA LEU A 438 -12.60 2.05 -3.13
C LEU A 438 -11.13 1.65 -3.31
N VAL A 439 -10.78 0.37 -3.09
CA VAL A 439 -9.43 -0.16 -3.36
C VAL A 439 -9.08 -0.09 -4.85
N CYS A 440 -10.06 -0.29 -5.74
CA CYS A 440 -9.88 -0.12 -7.18
C CYS A 440 -9.67 1.34 -7.58
N LEU A 441 -10.39 2.27 -6.95
CA LEU A 441 -10.31 3.71 -7.22
C LEU A 441 -9.03 4.34 -6.66
N LEU A 442 -8.54 3.79 -5.54
CA LEU A 442 -7.36 4.20 -4.78
C LEU A 442 -6.37 3.03 -4.69
N PRO A 443 -5.78 2.60 -5.82
CA PRO A 443 -4.90 1.45 -5.84
C PRO A 443 -3.67 1.66 -4.95
N PRO A 444 -3.02 0.56 -4.50
CA PRO A 444 -1.80 0.62 -3.71
C PRO A 444 -0.78 1.54 -4.35
N PRO A 445 -0.17 2.46 -3.58
CA PRO A 445 0.89 3.30 -4.12
C PRO A 445 2.02 2.40 -4.63
N PRO A 446 2.66 2.75 -5.76
CA PRO A 446 3.80 2.00 -6.25
C PRO A 446 4.85 1.98 -5.14
N SER A 447 5.15 0.78 -4.64
CA SER A 447 6.11 0.61 -3.57
C SER A 447 7.41 1.31 -3.96
N GLY A 448 7.90 2.18 -3.07
CA GLY A 448 9.19 2.81 -3.27
C GLY A 448 10.28 1.75 -3.49
N LYS A 449 11.45 2.17 -3.99
CA LYS A 449 12.58 1.32 -4.41
C LYS A 449 13.05 0.22 -3.42
N LYS A 450 12.50 0.15 -2.20
CA LYS A 450 12.80 -0.83 -1.15
C LYS A 450 11.91 -2.09 -1.15
N ARG A 451 10.79 -2.15 -1.89
CA ARG A 451 10.00 -3.39 -2.06
C ARG A 451 9.78 -3.67 -3.55
N VAL A 452 10.31 -4.81 -4.02
CA VAL A 452 10.35 -5.20 -5.44
C VAL A 452 8.96 -5.62 -5.96
N VAL A 453 8.04 -6.04 -5.08
CA VAL A 453 6.74 -6.56 -5.48
C VAL A 453 5.66 -5.48 -5.39
N LYS A 454 5.17 -5.03 -6.55
CA LYS A 454 3.94 -4.22 -6.63
C LYS A 454 2.75 -5.09 -6.19
N ILE A 455 2.15 -4.76 -5.04
CA ILE A 455 0.95 -5.43 -4.56
C ILE A 455 -0.18 -5.20 -5.59
N LYS A 456 -0.78 -6.29 -6.08
CA LYS A 456 -1.92 -6.24 -6.99
C LYS A 456 -3.16 -5.77 -6.22
N VAL A 457 -4.08 -5.09 -6.89
CA VAL A 457 -5.37 -4.64 -6.31
C VAL A 457 -6.12 -5.80 -5.64
N GLN A 458 -6.16 -6.97 -6.28
CA GLN A 458 -6.78 -8.18 -5.71
C GLN A 458 -6.15 -8.64 -4.40
N GLU A 459 -4.83 -8.46 -4.25
CA GLU A 459 -4.14 -8.81 -3.01
C GLU A 459 -4.41 -7.79 -1.92
N ALA A 460 -4.41 -6.49 -2.27
CA ALA A 460 -4.79 -5.42 -1.34
C ALA A 460 -6.24 -5.58 -0.82
N MET A 461 -7.17 -6.11 -1.63
CA MET A 461 -8.52 -6.42 -1.15
C MET A 461 -8.54 -7.44 0.00
N LYS A 462 -7.61 -8.41 0.04
CA LYS A 462 -7.49 -9.38 1.13
C LYS A 462 -6.95 -8.76 2.43
N HIS A 463 -6.34 -7.58 2.34
CA HIS A 463 -5.91 -6.80 3.49
C HIS A 463 -7.09 -6.01 4.09
N VAL A 464 -8.23 -5.92 3.39
CA VAL A 464 -9.48 -5.36 3.93
C VAL A 464 -10.32 -6.46 4.57
N VAL A 465 -10.59 -7.53 3.80
CA VAL A 465 -11.51 -8.59 4.22
C VAL A 465 -11.05 -9.97 3.75
N ARG A 466 -11.22 -10.97 4.61
CA ARG A 466 -11.04 -12.39 4.30
C ARG A 466 -12.29 -13.17 4.65
N PHE A 467 -12.69 -14.02 3.73
CA PHE A 467 -13.81 -14.93 3.94
C PHE A 467 -13.33 -16.21 4.60
N HIS A 468 -14.00 -16.61 5.68
CA HIS A 468 -13.82 -17.90 6.33
C HIS A 468 -15.12 -18.68 6.31
N LYS A 469 -15.08 -19.89 5.74
CA LYS A 469 -16.27 -20.74 5.65
C LYS A 469 -16.62 -21.26 7.05
N SER A 470 -17.87 -21.05 7.47
CA SER A 470 -18.42 -21.65 8.69
C SER A 470 -18.19 -23.16 8.70
N CYS A 471 -17.94 -23.73 9.88
CA CYS A 471 -17.54 -25.13 10.12
C CYS A 471 -16.05 -25.47 9.90
N ARG A 472 -15.18 -24.50 9.58
CA ARG A 472 -13.72 -24.66 9.68
C ARG A 472 -13.19 -24.07 10.99
N SER A 473 -12.13 -24.67 11.55
CA SER A 473 -11.53 -24.18 12.78
C SER A 473 -10.95 -22.78 12.56
N LEU A 474 -11.31 -21.83 13.44
CA LEU A 474 -10.72 -20.49 13.45
C LEU A 474 -9.24 -20.50 13.87
N GLN A 475 -8.74 -21.61 14.44
CA GLN A 475 -7.33 -21.77 14.83
C GLN A 475 -6.37 -21.82 13.63
N GLU A 476 -6.87 -22.12 12.42
CA GLU A 476 -6.07 -22.06 11.18
C GLU A 476 -5.61 -20.63 10.85
N ILE A 477 -6.31 -19.61 11.37
CA ILE A 477 -6.07 -18.19 11.09
C ILE A 477 -4.99 -17.62 12.01
N THR A 478 -4.93 -18.11 13.26
CA THR A 478 -3.96 -17.68 14.28
C THR A 478 -2.52 -18.16 14.02
N GLY A 479 -2.30 -19.05 13.05
CA GLY A 479 -1.00 -19.71 12.85
C GLY A 479 -0.21 -19.31 11.61
N SER A 480 -0.74 -18.47 10.70
CA SER A 480 -0.22 -18.41 9.32
C SER A 480 0.20 -17.05 8.77
N ASP A 481 0.06 -15.91 9.48
CA ASP A 481 0.08 -14.63 8.77
C ASP A 481 1.20 -13.63 9.13
N GLU A 482 1.92 -13.23 8.08
CA GLU A 482 2.97 -12.21 8.02
C GLU A 482 2.45 -10.77 8.15
N MET A 483 1.12 -10.57 8.26
CA MET A 483 0.48 -9.25 8.29
C MET A 483 0.28 -8.72 9.71
N ARG A 484 0.85 -7.53 9.96
CA ARG A 484 0.72 -6.79 11.22
C ARG A 484 -0.46 -5.82 11.27
N HIS A 485 -1.22 -5.65 10.18
CA HIS A 485 -2.28 -4.65 10.09
C HIS A 485 -3.67 -5.26 10.30
N PRO A 486 -4.61 -4.51 10.92
CA PRO A 486 -5.98 -4.98 11.13
C PRO A 486 -6.72 -5.27 9.83
N TYR A 487 -7.48 -6.37 9.80
CA TYR A 487 -8.38 -6.71 8.69
C TYR A 487 -9.66 -7.39 9.19
N ILE A 488 -10.71 -7.39 8.37
CA ILE A 488 -11.98 -8.09 8.68
C ILE A 488 -11.85 -9.57 8.35
N LEU A 489 -12.22 -10.42 9.29
CA LEU A 489 -12.55 -11.81 9.06
C LEU A 489 -14.08 -11.96 9.00
N ALA A 490 -14.61 -12.23 7.81
CA ALA A 490 -16.01 -12.45 7.56
C ALA A 490 -16.31 -13.96 7.60
N VAL A 491 -17.05 -14.41 8.61
CA VAL A 491 -17.36 -15.83 8.85
C VAL A 491 -18.78 -16.14 8.38
N GLY A 492 -18.93 -17.05 7.42
CA GLY A 492 -20.24 -17.37 6.86
C GLY A 492 -20.27 -18.64 6.01
N MET A 493 -21.46 -19.02 5.54
CA MET A 493 -21.60 -20.15 4.60
C MET A 493 -21.07 -19.80 3.20
N ALA A 494 -21.24 -18.54 2.79
CA ALA A 494 -20.79 -17.98 1.51
C ALA A 494 -20.49 -16.48 1.67
N ARG A 495 -19.81 -15.86 0.69
CA ARG A 495 -19.40 -14.44 0.76
C ARG A 495 -20.57 -13.44 0.76
N ASN A 496 -21.73 -13.85 0.28
CA ASN A 496 -22.99 -13.10 0.33
C ASN A 496 -23.86 -13.47 1.54
N ASN A 497 -23.43 -14.43 2.37
CA ASN A 497 -24.16 -14.91 3.54
C ASN A 497 -23.19 -15.07 4.72
N ILE A 498 -22.86 -13.93 5.31
CA ILE A 498 -21.98 -13.79 6.48
C ILE A 498 -22.82 -13.79 7.75
N HIS A 499 -22.38 -14.53 8.76
CA HIS A 499 -23.03 -14.64 10.07
C HIS A 499 -22.36 -13.74 11.11
N ASP A 500 -21.03 -13.75 11.14
CA ASP A 500 -20.23 -13.01 12.11
C ASP A 500 -19.05 -12.32 11.45
N PHE A 501 -18.65 -11.20 12.04
CA PHE A 501 -17.45 -10.47 11.67
C PHE A 501 -16.51 -10.37 12.87
N TYR A 502 -15.22 -10.48 12.60
CA TYR A 502 -14.16 -10.23 13.57
C TYR A 502 -13.13 -9.29 12.95
N ILE A 503 -12.47 -8.49 13.77
CA ILE A 503 -11.27 -7.75 13.37
C ILE A 503 -10.07 -8.57 13.86
N VAL A 504 -9.20 -8.96 12.94
CA VAL A 504 -7.97 -9.68 13.28
C VAL A 504 -6.86 -8.67 13.52
N VAL A 505 -6.24 -8.70 14.68
CA VAL A 505 -5.09 -7.86 15.06
C VAL A 505 -4.04 -8.74 15.72
N ASP A 506 -2.82 -8.77 15.18
CA ASP A 506 -1.71 -9.60 15.70
C ASP A 506 -2.12 -11.08 15.93
N GLY A 507 -2.93 -11.62 15.03
CA GLY A 507 -3.48 -12.98 15.13
C GLY A 507 -4.58 -13.17 16.18
N GLN A 508 -4.96 -12.14 16.94
CA GLN A 508 -6.08 -12.17 17.88
C GLN A 508 -7.37 -11.71 17.21
N LEU A 509 -8.51 -12.28 17.64
CA LEU A 509 -9.83 -11.97 17.11
C LEU A 509 -10.57 -11.02 18.05
N ILE A 510 -10.92 -9.84 17.55
CA ILE A 510 -11.80 -8.87 18.23
C ILE A 510 -13.21 -9.07 17.65
N PRO A 511 -14.22 -9.47 18.46
CA PRO A 511 -15.56 -9.70 17.97
C PRO A 511 -16.28 -8.39 17.64
N CYS A 512 -16.82 -8.28 16.43
CA CYS A 512 -17.57 -7.10 16.03
C CYS A 512 -19.00 -7.13 16.59
N LYS A 513 -19.58 -5.95 16.85
CA LYS A 513 -21.02 -5.78 17.09
C LYS A 513 -21.82 -5.80 15.78
N ALA A 514 -21.15 -5.52 14.67
CA ALA A 514 -21.67 -5.45 13.32
C ALA A 514 -22.44 -6.70 12.88
N LYS A 515 -23.56 -6.47 12.20
CA LYS A 515 -24.34 -7.50 11.50
C LYS A 515 -24.31 -7.34 9.98
N SER A 516 -23.69 -6.27 9.49
CA SER A 516 -23.56 -5.95 8.07
C SER A 516 -22.11 -5.65 7.73
N SER A 517 -21.74 -5.87 6.47
CA SER A 517 -20.40 -5.59 5.96
C SER A 517 -19.98 -4.13 6.12
N LEU A 518 -20.92 -3.19 5.95
CA LEU A 518 -20.65 -1.77 6.19
C LEU A 518 -20.30 -1.50 7.66
N SER A 519 -21.07 -2.06 8.60
CA SER A 519 -20.82 -1.88 10.03
C SER A 519 -19.52 -2.56 10.46
N ALA A 520 -19.16 -3.68 9.83
CA ALA A 520 -17.89 -4.36 10.10
C ALA A 520 -16.70 -3.52 9.62
N PHE A 521 -16.83 -2.84 8.48
CA PHE A 521 -15.83 -1.91 7.99
C PHE A 521 -15.73 -0.63 8.83
N ASP A 522 -16.86 -0.11 9.33
CA ASP A 522 -16.89 0.97 10.32
C ASP A 522 -16.08 0.59 11.56
N GLU A 523 -16.31 -0.60 12.14
CA GLU A 523 -15.53 -1.10 13.27
C GLU A 523 -14.04 -1.29 12.95
N LEU A 524 -13.70 -1.80 11.76
CA LEU A 524 -12.32 -1.96 11.30
C LEU A 524 -11.60 -0.60 11.23
N PHE A 525 -12.23 0.41 10.64
CA PHE A 525 -11.68 1.76 10.58
C PHE A 525 -11.44 2.32 11.99
N LYS A 526 -12.43 2.17 12.88
CA LYS A 526 -12.37 2.64 14.27
C LYS A 526 -11.29 1.92 15.08
N ALA A 527 -11.07 0.63 14.84
CA ALA A 527 -10.04 -0.15 15.52
C ALA A 527 -8.63 0.41 15.30
N HIS A 528 -8.33 1.00 14.13
CA HIS A 528 -7.04 1.65 13.90
C HIS A 528 -6.80 2.79 14.91
N TYR A 529 -7.80 3.63 15.18
CA TYR A 529 -7.68 4.73 16.14
C TYR A 529 -7.69 4.26 17.59
N VAL A 530 -8.57 3.31 17.92
CA VAL A 530 -8.70 2.81 19.30
C VAL A 530 -7.44 2.07 19.75
N LEU A 531 -6.79 1.34 18.84
CA LEU A 531 -5.58 0.58 19.11
C LEU A 531 -4.29 1.30 18.69
N GLY A 532 -4.39 2.50 18.10
CA GLY A 532 -3.24 3.28 17.63
C GLY A 532 -2.40 2.56 16.57
N ILE A 533 -3.06 1.89 15.63
CA ILE A 533 -2.39 1.09 14.58
C ILE A 533 -2.37 1.87 13.27
N SER A 534 -1.18 2.00 12.67
CA SER A 534 -0.99 2.63 11.37
C SER A 534 -1.78 1.93 10.25
N TYR A 535 -2.22 2.67 9.24
CA TYR A 535 -2.81 2.05 8.05
C TYR A 535 -1.79 1.22 7.27
N ASP A 536 -2.24 0.09 6.73
CA ASP A 536 -1.43 -0.67 5.77
C ASP A 536 -1.03 0.22 4.59
N GLN A 537 0.26 0.23 4.26
CA GLN A 537 0.80 0.97 3.12
C GLN A 537 0.05 0.70 1.80
N ALA A 538 -0.46 -0.52 1.58
CA ALA A 538 -1.23 -0.90 0.40
C ALA A 538 -2.63 -0.27 0.38
N LEU A 539 -3.20 0.00 1.56
CA LEU A 539 -4.55 0.55 1.75
C LEU A 539 -4.52 2.01 2.22
N HIS A 540 -3.34 2.60 2.38
CA HIS A 540 -3.16 3.92 2.97
C HIS A 540 -4.07 4.97 2.32
N ASN A 541 -4.05 5.08 0.99
CA ASN A 541 -4.92 6.04 0.28
C ASN A 541 -6.42 5.78 0.53
N MET A 542 -6.84 4.51 0.58
CA MET A 542 -8.23 4.15 0.87
C MET A 542 -8.64 4.61 2.27
N TYR A 543 -7.82 4.32 3.28
CA TYR A 543 -8.10 4.74 4.65
C TYR A 543 -7.99 6.25 4.85
N THR A 544 -7.03 6.93 4.22
CA THR A 544 -6.95 8.40 4.23
C THR A 544 -8.22 9.00 3.61
N PHE A 545 -8.72 8.44 2.50
CA PHE A 545 -9.99 8.88 1.92
C PHE A 545 -11.16 8.71 2.90
N VAL A 546 -11.27 7.54 3.55
CA VAL A 546 -12.31 7.30 4.57
C VAL A 546 -12.19 8.30 5.73
N GLN A 547 -10.97 8.50 6.25
CA GLN A 547 -10.66 9.44 7.32
C GLN A 547 -11.09 10.87 6.99
N THR A 548 -10.62 11.42 5.86
CA THR A 548 -10.78 12.85 5.57
C THR A 548 -12.06 13.17 4.82
N THR A 549 -12.60 12.23 4.03
CA THR A 549 -13.77 12.48 3.18
C THR A 549 -15.07 12.01 3.83
N ILE A 550 -15.02 10.89 4.55
CA ILE A 550 -16.22 10.32 5.16
C ILE A 550 -16.35 10.80 6.61
N TYR A 551 -15.37 10.51 7.46
CA TYR A 551 -15.38 10.92 8.87
C TYR A 551 -15.04 12.40 9.08
N ASN A 552 -14.44 13.06 8.09
CA ASN A 552 -13.93 14.43 8.19
C ASN A 552 -12.99 14.63 9.39
N VAL A 553 -12.12 13.64 9.63
CA VAL A 553 -11.10 13.67 10.69
C VAL A 553 -9.79 14.17 10.09
N ASP A 554 -9.13 15.10 10.79
CA ASP A 554 -7.81 15.66 10.42
C ASP A 554 -7.74 16.20 8.98
N VAL A 555 -8.85 16.75 8.46
CA VAL A 555 -8.91 17.36 7.12
C VAL A 555 -7.93 18.54 7.04
N GLY A 556 -7.04 18.51 6.05
CA GLY A 556 -5.98 19.52 5.89
C GLY A 556 -4.81 19.38 6.88
N LEU A 557 -4.89 18.47 7.85
CA LEU A 557 -3.84 18.24 8.85
C LEU A 557 -3.04 16.95 8.59
N CYS A 558 -3.67 15.93 8.00
CA CYS A 558 -2.98 14.74 7.53
C CYS A 558 -2.54 14.88 6.07
N HIS A 559 -1.45 14.20 5.69
CA HIS A 559 -1.01 14.17 4.30
C HIS A 559 -2.03 13.41 3.45
N GLU A 560 -2.53 14.06 2.41
CA GLU A 560 -3.45 13.47 1.44
C GLU A 560 -2.80 13.42 0.06
N SER A 561 -2.78 12.25 -0.56
CA SER A 561 -2.25 12.14 -1.91
C SER A 561 -3.14 12.90 -2.91
N PRO A 562 -2.58 13.42 -4.03
CA PRO A 562 -3.37 14.07 -5.08
C PRO A 562 -4.53 13.20 -5.59
N ARG A 563 -4.38 11.88 -5.51
CA ARG A 563 -5.40 10.93 -5.94
C ARG A 563 -6.59 10.86 -4.97
N VAL A 564 -6.35 10.96 -3.67
CA VAL A 564 -7.41 11.04 -2.64
C VAL A 564 -8.23 12.31 -2.85
N LYS A 565 -7.56 13.45 -2.98
CA LYS A 565 -8.19 14.75 -3.24
C LYS A 565 -8.97 14.78 -4.56
N GLU A 566 -8.43 14.19 -5.63
CA GLU A 566 -9.15 14.06 -6.91
C GLU A 566 -10.42 13.20 -6.77
N LEU A 567 -10.33 12.05 -6.11
CA LEU A 567 -11.49 11.18 -5.92
C LEU A 567 -12.56 11.89 -5.09
N ARG A 568 -12.14 12.61 -4.04
CA ARG A 568 -13.03 13.45 -3.24
C ARG A 568 -13.74 14.51 -4.07
N ALA A 569 -13.01 15.25 -4.92
CA ALA A 569 -13.61 16.22 -5.82
C ALA A 569 -14.69 15.59 -6.73
N LYS A 570 -14.41 14.40 -7.29
CA LYS A 570 -15.35 13.68 -8.17
C LYS A 570 -16.58 13.13 -7.47
N ILE A 571 -16.45 12.74 -6.20
CA ILE A 571 -17.55 12.16 -5.43
C ILE A 571 -18.39 13.26 -4.74
N LEU A 572 -17.81 14.42 -4.40
CA LEU A 572 -18.51 15.44 -3.64
C LEU A 572 -19.11 16.56 -4.50
N ASN A 573 -18.57 16.81 -5.69
CA ASN A 573 -19.26 17.61 -6.71
C ASN A 573 -20.32 16.77 -7.43
#